data_AF-W6TJ52-F1
#
_entry.id   AF-W6TJ52-F1
#
_cell.length_a   1.000
_cell.length_b   1.000
_cell.length_c   1.000
_cell.angle_alpha   90.00
_cell.angle_beta   90.00
_cell.angle_gamma   90.00
#
_symmetry.space_group_name_H-M   'P 1'
#
loop_
_entity.id
_entity.type
_entity.pdbx_description
1 polymer ?
#
loop_
_entity_poly.entity_id
_entity_poly.type
_entity_poly.pdbx_seq_one_letter_code
_entity_poly.pdbx_strand_id
1 'polypeptide(L)'
;MKGSNVKLDQASIGVTDAKDGAKVLATGAAGATVGDKAATIVSAVSGMDMLESIVKSAEDKAVTITGNVTAQTTPLEFALGGTAAHVSHEANVKASAVVGEIALRSLVKEGKLASHNNNDEKAVQSAGVTAVNKLLVAVEDVIKKTVKNVLEKVKQEVDKVREPKAAVSQQ
;
A
#
# COMPACT_ATOMS: atom_id res chain seq x y z
N MET A 1 -10.53 -14.39 -9.67
CA MET A 1 -9.49 -13.38 -9.93
C MET A 1 -8.20 -14.15 -10.21
N LYS A 2 -7.70 -14.08 -11.45
CA LYS A 2 -6.42 -14.71 -11.79
C LYS A 2 -5.36 -13.73 -11.26
N GLY A 3 -4.79 -14.03 -10.10
CA GLY A 3 -3.68 -13.25 -9.57
C GLY A 3 -2.57 -13.28 -10.59
N SER A 4 -2.30 -12.15 -11.23
CA SER A 4 -1.12 -12.00 -12.06
C SER A 4 0.08 -12.20 -11.14
N ASN A 5 0.84 -13.28 -11.35
CA ASN A 5 2.00 -13.66 -10.55
C ASN A 5 3.22 -12.76 -10.87
N VAL A 6 2.98 -11.49 -11.18
CA VAL A 6 4.03 -10.52 -11.51
C VAL A 6 4.68 -10.12 -10.19
N LYS A 7 5.73 -10.86 -9.82
CA LYS A 7 6.71 -10.37 -8.86
C LYS A 7 7.46 -9.24 -9.57
N LEU A 8 7.07 -7.99 -9.32
CA LEU A 8 7.87 -6.84 -9.70
C LEU A 8 9.15 -6.89 -8.86
N ASP A 9 10.26 -7.29 -9.48
CA ASP A 9 11.56 -7.13 -8.86
C ASP A 9 11.87 -5.62 -8.69
N GLN A 10 12.67 -5.26 -7.69
CA GLN A 10 12.96 -3.84 -7.41
C GLN A 10 13.64 -3.12 -8.59
N ALA A 11 14.38 -3.87 -9.41
CA ALA A 11 15.05 -3.37 -10.60
C ALA A 11 14.03 -2.93 -11.67
N SER A 12 12.91 -3.63 -11.82
CA SER A 12 11.83 -3.33 -12.77
C SER A 12 11.02 -2.10 -12.41
N ILE A 13 11.08 -1.66 -11.15
CA ILE A 13 10.40 -0.45 -10.64
C ILE A 13 11.33 0.78 -10.63
N GLY A 14 12.60 0.62 -11.03
CA GLY A 14 13.61 1.69 -10.99
C GLY A 14 14.00 2.12 -9.57
N VAL A 15 13.68 1.31 -8.55
CA VAL A 15 13.94 1.59 -7.14
C VAL A 15 15.20 0.85 -6.71
N THR A 16 16.35 1.52 -6.74
CA THR A 16 17.61 0.97 -6.18
C THR A 16 17.72 1.15 -4.66
N ASP A 17 16.89 2.00 -4.04
CA ASP A 17 17.11 2.51 -2.68
C ASP A 17 15.89 2.35 -1.74
N ALA A 18 15.06 1.30 -1.88
CA ALA A 18 13.91 1.10 -1.00
C ALA A 18 14.29 1.04 0.49
N LYS A 19 15.49 0.53 0.78
CA LYS A 19 16.10 0.54 2.11
C LYS A 19 16.26 1.95 2.68
N ASP A 20 16.66 2.93 1.88
CA ASP A 20 16.87 4.30 2.35
C ASP A 20 15.54 5.03 2.51
N GLY A 21 14.58 4.74 1.62
CA GLY A 21 13.19 5.16 1.81
C GLY A 21 12.58 4.61 3.11
N ALA A 22 12.94 3.39 3.52
CA ALA A 22 12.44 2.77 4.75
C ALA A 22 12.90 3.46 6.05
N LYS A 23 13.94 4.31 6.00
CA LYS A 23 14.39 5.09 7.16
C LYS A 23 13.33 6.05 7.70
N VAL A 24 12.33 6.43 6.87
CA VAL A 24 11.15 7.19 7.36
C VAL A 24 10.28 6.40 8.33
N LEU A 25 10.47 5.09 8.42
CA LEU A 25 9.73 4.21 9.33
C LEU A 25 10.47 3.97 10.66
N ALA A 26 11.61 4.64 10.87
CA ALA A 26 12.31 4.63 12.15
C ALA A 26 11.44 5.25 13.27
N THR A 27 11.69 4.85 14.52
CA THR A 27 11.01 5.44 15.70
C THR A 27 11.64 6.77 16.13
N GLY A 28 12.90 7.01 15.74
CA GLY A 28 13.66 8.24 16.02
C GLY A 28 13.95 9.04 14.75
N ALA A 29 15.04 9.81 14.75
CA ALA A 29 15.50 10.50 13.55
C ALA A 29 15.93 9.50 12.46
N ALA A 30 15.70 9.86 11.20
CA ALA A 30 16.07 9.02 10.06
C ALA A 30 17.60 8.89 9.83
N GLY A 31 18.40 9.68 10.55
CA GLY A 31 19.87 9.69 10.47
C GLY A 31 20.45 10.41 9.25
N ALA A 32 19.66 10.57 8.17
CA ALA A 32 20.00 11.34 6.98
C ALA A 32 18.70 11.82 6.29
N THR A 33 18.81 12.76 5.35
CA THR A 33 17.69 13.21 4.51
C THR A 33 17.11 12.03 3.72
N VAL A 34 15.82 11.76 3.89
CA VAL A 34 15.13 10.56 3.38
C VAL A 34 13.82 10.88 2.66
N GLY A 35 13.38 12.14 2.68
CA GLY A 35 12.14 12.59 2.05
C GLY A 35 12.11 12.35 0.55
N ASP A 36 13.19 12.68 -0.18
CA ASP A 36 13.27 12.42 -1.63
C ASP A 36 13.28 10.92 -1.94
N LYS A 37 13.89 10.11 -1.06
CA LYS A 37 13.91 8.64 -1.17
C LYS A 37 12.52 8.07 -0.93
N ALA A 38 11.80 8.55 0.08
CA ALA A 38 10.41 8.19 0.34
C ALA A 38 9.50 8.59 -0.82
N ALA A 39 9.65 9.81 -1.36
CA ALA A 39 8.88 10.25 -2.52
C ALA A 39 9.14 9.39 -3.76
N THR A 40 10.40 8.98 -3.98
CA THR A 40 10.80 8.10 -5.09
C THR A 40 10.15 6.72 -4.98
N ILE A 41 10.16 6.09 -3.80
CA ILE A 41 9.50 4.78 -3.66
C ILE A 41 7.97 4.88 -3.78
N VAL A 42 7.38 5.94 -3.22
CA VAL A 42 5.94 6.18 -3.28
C VAL A 42 5.50 6.41 -4.72
N SER A 43 6.29 7.10 -5.54
CA SER A 43 5.97 7.31 -6.96
C SER A 43 6.03 6.01 -7.76
N ALA A 44 6.99 5.14 -7.44
CA ALA A 44 7.24 3.88 -8.14
C ALA A 44 6.19 2.79 -7.86
N VAL A 45 5.66 2.74 -6.64
CA VAL A 45 4.67 1.72 -6.23
C VAL A 45 3.25 2.11 -6.67
N SER A 46 2.52 1.19 -7.30
CA SER A 46 1.12 1.43 -7.65
C SER A 46 0.21 1.35 -6.41
N GLY A 47 -0.92 2.06 -6.43
CA GLY A 47 -1.88 2.00 -5.32
C GLY A 47 -2.43 0.59 -5.08
N MET A 48 -2.60 -0.21 -6.15
CA MET A 48 -3.09 -1.58 -6.04
C MET A 48 -2.04 -2.53 -5.43
N ASP A 49 -0.76 -2.41 -5.82
CA ASP A 49 0.32 -3.22 -5.22
C ASP A 49 0.51 -2.89 -3.74
N MET A 50 0.34 -1.61 -3.39
CA MET A 50 0.34 -1.14 -2.00
C MET A 50 -0.82 -1.76 -1.22
N LEU A 51 -2.05 -1.68 -1.74
CA LEU A 51 -3.23 -2.27 -1.12
C LEU A 51 -3.08 -3.78 -0.95
N GLU A 52 -2.58 -4.48 -1.98
CA GLU A 52 -2.34 -5.92 -1.92
C GLU A 52 -1.29 -6.29 -0.87
N SER A 53 -0.22 -5.50 -0.75
CA SER A 53 0.82 -5.68 0.28
C SER A 53 0.26 -5.52 1.70
N ILE A 54 -0.60 -4.51 1.91
CA ILE A 54 -1.27 -4.28 3.20
C ILE A 54 -2.20 -5.44 3.53
N VAL A 55 -3.09 -5.84 2.60
CA VAL A 55 -4.07 -6.91 2.82
C VAL A 55 -3.41 -8.28 3.06
N LYS A 56 -2.25 -8.55 2.46
CA LYS A 56 -1.48 -9.78 2.69
C LYS A 56 -0.65 -9.75 3.97
N SER A 57 -0.54 -8.61 4.64
CA SER A 57 0.20 -8.49 5.88
C SER A 57 -0.57 -9.14 7.02
N ALA A 58 0.10 -9.98 7.80
CA ALA A 58 -0.53 -10.62 8.95
C ALA A 58 -0.64 -9.64 10.13
N GLU A 59 -1.83 -9.54 10.74
CA GLU A 59 -2.13 -8.54 11.78
C GLU A 59 -1.40 -8.80 13.10
N ASP A 60 -1.14 -10.06 13.43
CA ASP A 60 -0.42 -10.52 14.62
C ASP A 60 1.07 -10.16 14.61
N LYS A 61 1.57 -9.62 13.50
CA LYS A 61 2.98 -9.28 13.32
C LYS A 61 3.32 -7.80 13.53
N ALA A 62 2.37 -6.99 13.99
CA ALA A 62 2.62 -5.61 14.39
C ALA A 62 3.43 -5.55 15.71
N VAL A 63 4.72 -5.85 15.64
CA VAL A 63 5.66 -5.82 16.76
C VAL A 63 6.80 -4.85 16.48
N THR A 64 7.40 -4.28 17.53
CA THR A 64 8.55 -3.40 17.37
C THR A 64 9.70 -4.15 16.72
N ILE A 65 10.32 -3.54 15.72
CA ILE A 65 11.48 -4.10 15.01
C ILE A 65 12.70 -3.99 15.95
N THR A 66 12.99 -5.10 16.64
CA THR A 66 14.15 -5.25 17.53
C THR A 66 15.40 -5.79 16.81
N GLY A 67 15.21 -6.44 15.66
CA GLY A 67 16.29 -6.95 14.79
C GLY A 67 16.25 -6.32 13.39
N ASN A 68 17.09 -6.81 12.48
CA ASN A 68 17.11 -6.31 11.10
C ASN A 68 15.88 -6.77 10.32
N VAL A 69 15.32 -5.87 9.51
CA VAL A 69 14.28 -6.24 8.54
C VAL A 69 14.84 -7.15 7.46
N THR A 70 13.95 -7.86 6.78
CA THR A 70 14.28 -8.83 5.73
C THR A 70 13.51 -8.52 4.46
N ALA A 71 13.81 -9.23 3.36
CA ALA A 71 13.10 -9.06 2.10
C ALA A 71 11.61 -9.46 2.20
N GLN A 72 11.25 -10.17 3.26
CA GLN A 72 9.91 -10.67 3.52
C GLN A 72 9.12 -9.79 4.47
N THR A 73 9.73 -8.74 5.02
CA THR A 73 9.06 -7.81 5.93
C THR A 73 7.86 -7.16 5.25
N THR A 74 6.70 -7.27 5.88
CA THR A 74 5.40 -6.76 5.40
C THR A 74 5.10 -5.38 5.99
N PRO A 75 4.09 -4.64 5.48
CA PRO A 75 3.68 -3.35 6.05
C PRO A 75 3.50 -3.38 7.57
N LEU A 76 2.69 -4.30 8.12
CA LEU A 76 2.43 -4.30 9.56
C LEU A 76 3.65 -4.71 10.39
N GLU A 77 4.60 -5.48 9.84
CA GLU A 77 5.88 -5.72 10.53
C GLU A 77 6.71 -4.42 10.65
N PHE A 78 6.49 -3.44 9.77
CA PHE A 78 7.04 -2.09 9.92
C PHE A 78 6.21 -1.19 10.84
N ALA A 79 5.01 -1.58 11.29
CA ALA A 79 4.05 -0.69 11.96
C ALA A 79 4.64 0.06 13.16
N LEU A 80 5.33 -0.66 14.04
CA LEU A 80 5.90 -0.11 15.26
C LEU A 80 7.33 0.42 15.07
N GLY A 81 7.93 0.19 13.90
CA GLY A 81 9.24 0.71 13.54
C GLY A 81 10.40 0.13 14.37
N GLY A 82 11.60 0.65 14.11
CA GLY A 82 12.83 0.31 14.81
C GLY A 82 13.85 1.43 14.69
N THR A 83 15.13 1.13 14.94
CA THR A 83 16.22 2.08 14.64
C THR A 83 16.33 2.30 13.14
N ALA A 84 16.87 3.44 12.71
CA ALA A 84 17.12 3.71 11.28
C ALA A 84 17.94 2.60 10.62
N ALA A 85 18.93 2.03 11.34
CA ALA A 85 19.74 0.94 10.86
C ALA A 85 18.96 -0.38 10.69
N HIS A 86 18.06 -0.70 11.61
CA HIS A 86 17.25 -1.92 11.53
C HIS A 86 16.24 -1.86 10.38
N VAL A 87 15.53 -0.74 10.22
CA VAL A 87 14.51 -0.58 9.16
C VAL A 87 15.12 -0.44 7.77
N SER A 88 16.39 -0.02 7.66
CA SER A 88 17.11 0.14 6.39
C SER A 88 18.16 -0.94 6.13
N HIS A 89 18.14 -2.05 6.88
CA HIS A 89 19.19 -3.05 6.81
C HIS A 89 19.19 -3.81 5.48
N GLU A 90 18.01 -4.22 5.02
CA GLU A 90 17.87 -5.10 3.87
C GLU A 90 17.77 -4.31 2.55
N ALA A 91 18.69 -4.58 1.63
CA ALA A 91 18.68 -3.96 0.30
C ALA A 91 17.48 -4.38 -0.55
N ASN A 92 16.99 -5.61 -0.36
CA ASN A 92 15.87 -6.18 -1.11
C ASN A 92 14.51 -6.05 -0.40
N VAL A 93 14.39 -5.10 0.55
CA VAL A 93 13.11 -4.82 1.20
C VAL A 93 12.08 -4.45 0.14
N LYS A 94 10.86 -4.99 0.23
CA LYS A 94 9.81 -4.72 -0.75
C LYS A 94 9.37 -3.26 -0.67
N ALA A 95 9.52 -2.51 -1.76
CA ALA A 95 9.02 -1.14 -1.84
C ALA A 95 7.52 -1.03 -1.52
N SER A 96 6.70 -2.00 -1.94
CA SER A 96 5.27 -2.04 -1.60
C SER A 96 5.00 -2.29 -0.11
N ALA A 97 5.92 -2.92 0.62
CA ALA A 97 5.82 -3.07 2.06
C ALA A 97 6.12 -1.73 2.76
N VAL A 98 7.21 -1.07 2.36
CA VAL A 98 7.63 0.22 2.90
C VAL A 98 6.57 1.29 2.63
N VAL A 99 6.11 1.41 1.39
CA VAL A 99 5.09 2.40 1.01
C VAL A 99 3.73 2.09 1.64
N GLY A 100 3.37 0.81 1.75
CA GLY A 100 2.18 0.38 2.47
C GLY A 100 2.19 0.89 3.91
N GLU A 101 3.30 0.73 4.60
CA GLU A 101 3.42 1.25 5.97
C GLU A 101 3.51 2.78 6.03
N ILE A 102 4.18 3.44 5.08
CA ILE A 102 4.17 4.92 4.99
C ILE A 102 2.72 5.43 4.92
N ALA A 103 1.87 4.78 4.12
CA ALA A 103 0.45 5.12 4.03
C ALA A 103 -0.28 4.85 5.35
N LEU A 104 -0.07 3.69 5.98
CA LEU A 104 -0.72 3.33 7.25
C LEU A 104 -0.36 4.32 8.37
N ARG A 105 0.92 4.64 8.59
CA ARG A 105 1.30 5.65 9.58
C ARG A 105 0.73 7.02 9.27
N SER A 106 0.68 7.39 8.00
CA SER A 106 0.15 8.70 7.60
C SER A 106 -1.37 8.83 7.81
N LEU A 107 -2.09 7.72 7.98
CA LEU A 107 -3.53 7.71 8.30
C LEU A 107 -3.82 7.75 9.80
N VAL A 108 -2.91 7.23 10.63
CA VAL A 108 -3.11 7.14 12.08
C VAL A 108 -2.64 8.44 12.73
N LYS A 109 -3.46 8.98 13.65
CA LYS A 109 -3.18 10.26 14.32
C LYS A 109 -1.78 10.34 14.97
N GLU A 110 -1.36 9.26 15.62
CA GLU A 110 -0.07 9.15 16.29
C GLU A 110 1.02 8.51 15.39
N GLY A 111 0.69 8.20 14.13
CA GLY A 111 1.63 7.66 13.18
C GLY A 111 2.58 8.74 12.68
N LYS A 112 3.84 8.66 13.10
CA LYS A 112 4.88 9.61 12.70
C LYS A 112 5.85 8.97 11.72
N LEU A 113 6.18 9.73 10.68
CA LEU A 113 7.28 9.43 9.77
C LEU A 113 8.54 10.15 10.24
N ALA A 114 9.65 9.42 10.30
CA ALA A 114 10.96 9.95 10.68
C ALA A 114 11.52 10.85 9.57
N SER A 115 12.15 11.95 9.98
CA SER A 115 12.87 12.88 9.12
C SER A 115 14.20 13.27 9.77
N HIS A 116 15.06 13.95 9.03
CA HIS A 116 16.35 14.44 9.52
C HIS A 116 16.32 15.91 9.96
N ASN A 117 15.56 16.76 9.26
CA ASN A 117 15.42 18.19 9.54
C ASN A 117 14.09 18.74 8.99
N ASN A 118 13.84 20.04 9.19
CA ASN A 118 12.57 20.68 8.79
C ASN A 118 12.28 20.62 7.29
N ASN A 119 13.31 20.70 6.43
CA ASN A 119 13.11 20.64 4.98
C ASN A 119 12.78 19.21 4.53
N ASP A 120 13.49 18.24 5.11
CA ASP A 120 13.25 16.82 4.91
C ASP A 120 11.86 16.39 5.42
N GLU A 121 11.41 16.96 6.55
CA GLU A 121 10.08 16.72 7.11
C GLU A 121 8.96 17.03 6.12
N LYS A 122 9.06 18.13 5.35
CA LYS A 122 8.07 18.48 4.34
C LYS A 122 8.04 17.48 3.19
N ALA A 123 9.20 17.02 2.75
CA ALA A 123 9.28 15.99 1.72
C ALA A 123 8.72 14.63 2.21
N VAL A 124 9.03 14.24 3.44
CA VAL A 124 8.48 13.03 4.08
C VAL A 124 6.96 13.11 4.25
N GLN A 125 6.42 14.26 4.71
CA GLN A 125 4.97 14.48 4.81
C GLN A 125 4.29 14.40 3.44
N SER A 126 4.90 15.01 2.41
CA SER A 126 4.39 14.94 1.04
C SER A 126 4.37 13.50 0.51
N ALA A 127 5.40 12.72 0.78
CA ALA A 127 5.45 11.29 0.46
C ALA A 127 4.34 10.51 1.19
N GLY A 128 4.11 10.80 2.47
CA GLY A 128 3.01 10.24 3.26
C GLY A 128 1.63 10.52 2.66
N VAL A 129 1.32 11.80 2.39
CA VAL A 129 0.06 12.23 1.76
C VAL A 129 -0.13 11.57 0.39
N THR A 130 0.92 11.49 -0.42
CA THR A 130 0.87 10.87 -1.74
C THR A 130 0.59 9.36 -1.64
N ALA A 131 1.20 8.68 -0.68
CA ALA A 131 0.97 7.26 -0.43
C ALA A 131 -0.48 7.00 -0.03
N VAL A 132 -1.03 7.82 0.88
CA VAL A 132 -2.44 7.75 1.30
C VAL A 132 -3.39 7.98 0.13
N ASN A 133 -3.16 9.02 -0.68
CA ASN A 133 -4.01 9.30 -1.83
C ASN A 133 -4.03 8.14 -2.83
N LYS A 134 -2.86 7.53 -3.11
CA LYS A 134 -2.77 6.34 -3.96
C LYS A 134 -3.54 5.14 -3.36
N LEU A 135 -3.43 4.93 -2.05
CA LEU A 135 -4.14 3.85 -1.37
C LEU A 135 -5.66 4.05 -1.43
N LEU A 136 -6.14 5.27 -1.17
CA LEU A 136 -7.57 5.59 -1.21
C LEU A 136 -8.15 5.41 -2.61
N VAL A 137 -7.43 5.81 -3.66
CA VAL A 137 -7.83 5.56 -5.06
C VAL A 137 -7.92 4.06 -5.35
N ALA A 138 -6.96 3.26 -4.87
CA ALA A 138 -7.01 1.80 -5.06
C ALA A 138 -8.21 1.17 -4.35
N VAL A 139 -8.53 1.61 -3.13
CA VAL A 139 -9.73 1.19 -2.40
C VAL A 139 -11.00 1.61 -3.15
N GLU A 140 -11.07 2.85 -3.63
CA GLU A 140 -12.19 3.37 -4.42
C GLU A 140 -12.42 2.52 -5.68
N ASP A 141 -11.35 2.15 -6.40
CA ASP A 141 -11.44 1.30 -7.58
C ASP A 141 -11.99 -0.10 -7.28
N VAL A 142 -11.59 -0.70 -6.16
CA VAL A 142 -12.11 -2.00 -5.71
C VAL A 142 -13.60 -1.89 -5.37
N ILE A 143 -14.01 -0.84 -4.67
CA ILE A 143 -15.41 -0.57 -4.32
C ILE A 143 -16.24 -0.39 -5.60
N LYS A 144 -15.80 0.47 -6.52
CA LYS A 144 -16.48 0.73 -7.80
C LYS A 144 -16.69 -0.55 -8.61
N LYS A 145 -15.65 -1.38 -8.76
CA LYS A 145 -15.74 -2.67 -9.47
C LYS A 145 -16.76 -3.59 -8.81
N THR A 146 -16.75 -3.67 -7.48
CA THR A 146 -17.68 -4.53 -6.72
C THR A 146 -19.12 -4.07 -6.90
N VAL A 147 -19.38 -2.77 -6.71
CA VAL A 147 -20.72 -2.18 -6.88
C VAL A 147 -21.22 -2.35 -8.32
N LYS A 148 -20.37 -2.09 -9.33
CA LYS A 148 -20.73 -2.27 -10.74
C LYS A 148 -21.13 -3.72 -11.04
N ASN A 149 -20.36 -4.69 -10.58
CA ASN A 149 -20.68 -6.11 -10.78
C ASN A 149 -22.02 -6.50 -10.15
N VAL A 150 -22.36 -5.94 -8.97
CA VAL A 150 -23.66 -6.17 -8.32
C VAL A 150 -24.78 -5.53 -9.13
N LEU A 151 -24.63 -4.27 -9.55
CA LEU A 151 -25.63 -3.56 -10.35
C LEU A 151 -25.88 -4.23 -11.70
N GLU A 152 -24.85 -4.76 -12.35
CA GLU A 152 -24.98 -5.52 -13.60
C GLU A 152 -25.82 -6.79 -13.40
N LYS A 153 -25.58 -7.54 -12.31
CA LYS A 153 -26.41 -8.72 -11.97
C LYS A 153 -27.86 -8.35 -11.69
N VAL A 154 -28.09 -7.28 -10.90
CA VAL A 154 -29.45 -6.78 -10.63
C VAL A 154 -30.15 -6.41 -11.93
N LYS A 155 -29.46 -5.70 -12.83
CA LYS A 155 -30.01 -5.33 -14.13
C LYS A 155 -30.42 -6.55 -14.95
N GLN A 156 -29.57 -7.57 -15.03
CA GLN A 156 -29.89 -8.82 -15.75
C GLN A 156 -31.15 -9.50 -15.21
N GLU A 157 -31.32 -9.57 -13.89
CA GLU A 157 -32.52 -10.16 -13.30
C GLU A 157 -33.77 -9.31 -13.54
N VAL A 158 -33.66 -7.98 -13.49
CA VAL A 158 -34.77 -7.08 -13.84
C VAL A 158 -35.16 -7.23 -15.31
N ASP A 159 -34.17 -7.31 -16.22
CA ASP A 159 -34.41 -7.48 -17.65
C ASP A 159 -35.14 -8.81 -17.93
N LYS A 160 -34.76 -9.92 -17.26
CA LYS A 160 -35.46 -11.22 -17.36
C LYS A 160 -36.93 -11.16 -16.91
N VAL A 161 -37.23 -10.40 -15.84
CA VAL A 161 -38.62 -10.25 -15.36
C VAL A 161 -39.44 -9.38 -16.31
N ARG A 162 -38.79 -8.44 -17.00
CA ARG A 162 -39.43 -7.53 -17.95
C ARG A 162 -39.70 -8.17 -19.32
N GLU A 163 -38.99 -9.25 -19.66
CA GLU A 163 -39.32 -10.03 -20.85
C GLU A 163 -40.77 -10.55 -20.74
N PRO A 164 -41.63 -10.28 -21.76
CA PRO A 164 -43.02 -10.69 -21.70
C PRO A 164 -43.09 -12.22 -21.60
N LYS A 165 -43.72 -12.72 -20.52
CA LYS A 165 -44.04 -14.15 -20.41
C LYS A 165 -44.87 -14.54 -21.63
N ALA A 166 -44.41 -15.54 -22.37
CA ALA A 166 -45.15 -16.09 -23.51
C ALA A 166 -46.60 -16.35 -23.08
N ALA A 167 -47.56 -15.78 -23.82
CA ALA A 167 -48.96 -16.02 -23.61
C ALA A 167 -49.20 -17.53 -23.69
N VAL A 168 -49.67 -18.13 -22.59
CA VAL A 168 -50.12 -19.51 -22.58
C VAL A 168 -51.33 -19.57 -23.51
N SER A 169 -51.12 -20.11 -24.71
CA SER A 169 -52.21 -20.46 -25.62
C SER A 169 -53.06 -21.53 -24.92
N GLN A 170 -54.26 -21.16 -24.47
CA GLN A 170 -55.25 -22.10 -23.97
C GLN A 170 -55.79 -22.91 -25.17
N GLN A 171 -55.72 -24.24 -25.06
CA GLN A 171 -56.33 -25.22 -25.97
C GLN A 171 -57.69 -25.64 -25.43
#